data_AF-A0A922VSV8-F1
#
_entry.id   AF-A0A922VSV8-F1
#
_cell.length_a   1.000
_cell.length_b   1.000
_cell.length_c   1.000
_cell.angle_alpha   90.00
_cell.angle_beta   90.00
_cell.angle_gamma   90.00
#
_symmetry.space_group_name_H-M   'P 1'
#
loop_
_entity.id
_entity.type
_entity.pdbx_description
1 polymer ?
#
loop_
_entity_poly.entity_id
_entity_poly.type
_entity_poly.pdbx_seq_one_letter_code
_entity_poly.pdbx_strand_id
1 'polypeptide(L)'
;MSFVAPPMGWDQHPEGEVWTESTLVALSNKDALLSDRVPADIETWCPAYPEASIEARRAFWAGLLSAVAKYESTWNPRATGGGGRWIGLMQISPRSAANYGCEATSVGELKDGEANLACAVEIMSEQVARDGLVAGGGNRGIGRDWAPLRSSEKRADMASWTREQPYCKAG
;
A
#
# COMPACT_ATOMS: atom_id res chain seq x y z
N MET A 1 -21.64 15.87 9.14
CA MET A 1 -20.92 15.70 7.86
C MET A 1 -20.70 14.21 7.70
N SER A 2 -21.23 13.60 6.64
CA SER A 2 -20.90 12.19 6.36
C SER A 2 -19.40 12.09 6.12
N PHE A 3 -18.75 11.16 6.78
CA PHE A 3 -17.39 10.78 6.43
C PHE A 3 -17.44 10.21 5.00
N VAL A 4 -16.82 10.91 4.05
CA VAL A 4 -16.62 10.37 2.71
C VAL A 4 -15.28 9.64 2.78
N ALA A 5 -15.32 8.32 2.64
CA ALA A 5 -14.11 7.51 2.63
C ALA A 5 -13.15 8.02 1.53
N PRO A 6 -11.83 8.06 1.80
CA PRO A 6 -10.86 8.47 0.79
C PRO A 6 -10.89 7.49 -0.40
N PRO A 7 -10.81 7.98 -1.66
CA PRO A 7 -10.85 7.10 -2.82
C PRO A 7 -9.68 6.11 -2.87
N MET A 8 -10.00 4.84 -3.15
CA MET A 8 -9.04 3.75 -3.35
C MET A 8 -9.26 3.06 -4.70
N GLY A 9 -8.20 2.49 -5.26
CA GLY A 9 -8.27 1.78 -6.54
C GLY A 9 -9.19 0.56 -6.50
N TRP A 10 -9.34 -0.05 -5.32
CA TRP A 10 -10.20 -1.23 -5.11
C TRP A 10 -11.66 -0.89 -4.80
N ASP A 11 -12.09 0.37 -4.82
CA ASP A 11 -13.46 0.76 -4.41
C ASP A 11 -14.58 0.11 -5.24
N GLN A 12 -14.25 -0.43 -6.42
CA GLN A 12 -15.18 -1.22 -7.23
C GLN A 12 -15.40 -2.66 -6.72
N HIS A 13 -14.59 -3.10 -5.75
CA HIS A 13 -14.71 -4.42 -5.13
C HIS A 13 -15.69 -4.34 -3.95
N PRO A 14 -16.59 -5.32 -3.75
CA PRO A 14 -17.58 -5.28 -2.67
C PRO A 14 -16.97 -5.11 -1.25
N GLU A 15 -15.79 -5.68 -1.04
CA GLU A 15 -15.01 -5.62 0.21
C GLU A 15 -14.13 -4.36 0.32
N GLY A 16 -14.12 -3.48 -0.69
CA GLY A 16 -13.21 -2.34 -0.79
C GLY A 16 -13.31 -1.36 0.38
N GLU A 17 -14.51 -1.11 0.91
CA GLU A 17 -14.72 -0.25 2.08
C GLU A 17 -14.01 -0.81 3.32
N VAL A 18 -14.20 -2.10 3.60
CA VAL A 18 -13.59 -2.79 4.73
C VAL A 18 -12.06 -2.86 4.60
N TRP A 19 -11.55 -3.07 3.37
CA TRP A 19 -10.11 -3.01 3.10
C TRP A 19 -9.53 -1.62 3.38
N THR A 20 -10.25 -0.57 2.99
CA THR A 20 -9.83 0.81 3.28
C THR A 20 -9.78 1.07 4.79
N GLU A 21 -10.84 0.73 5.52
CA GLU A 21 -10.91 0.94 6.98
C GLU A 21 -9.82 0.19 7.73
N SER A 22 -9.68 -1.12 7.49
CA SER A 22 -8.66 -1.95 8.12
C SER A 22 -7.24 -1.49 7.80
N THR A 23 -6.98 -1.08 6.55
CA THR A 23 -5.67 -0.55 6.14
C THR A 23 -5.36 0.78 6.83
N LEU A 24 -6.33 1.69 6.97
CA LEU A 24 -6.15 2.95 7.68
C LEU A 24 -5.86 2.73 9.17
N VAL A 25 -6.51 1.75 9.80
CA VAL A 25 -6.19 1.33 11.18
C VAL A 25 -4.77 0.79 11.27
N ALA A 26 -4.37 -0.12 10.38
CA ALA A 26 -3.00 -0.65 10.35
C ALA A 26 -1.96 0.46 10.16
N LEU A 27 -2.22 1.42 9.28
CA LEU A 27 -1.35 2.57 9.03
C LEU A 27 -1.21 3.49 10.26
N SER A 28 -2.29 3.67 11.03
CA SER A 28 -2.25 4.49 12.25
C SER A 28 -1.28 3.95 13.30
N ASN A 29 -1.05 2.63 13.31
CA ASN A 29 -0.04 2.00 14.18
C ASN A 29 1.40 2.19 13.67
N LYS A 30 1.58 2.77 12.47
CA LYS A 30 2.88 2.93 11.78
C LYS A 30 3.21 4.37 11.43
N ASP A 31 2.47 5.36 11.92
CA ASP A 31 2.70 6.76 11.52
C ASP A 31 4.14 7.22 11.74
N ALA A 32 4.75 6.86 12.87
CA ALA A 32 6.14 7.22 13.18
C ALA A 32 7.17 6.70 12.15
N LEU A 33 6.81 5.67 11.36
CA LEU A 33 7.60 5.11 10.27
C LEU A 33 7.16 5.63 8.89
N LEU A 34 5.88 5.99 8.75
CA LEU A 34 5.23 6.38 7.51
C LEU A 34 4.71 7.81 7.55
N SER A 35 3.50 8.02 8.07
CA SER A 35 2.74 9.26 7.94
C SER A 35 3.37 10.49 8.62
N ASP A 36 4.21 10.31 9.64
CA ASP A 36 4.93 11.41 10.29
C ASP A 36 6.17 11.84 9.50
N ARG A 37 6.58 11.07 8.49
CA ARG A 37 7.78 11.32 7.69
C ARG A 37 7.41 11.78 6.29
N VAL A 38 8.31 12.53 5.67
CA VAL A 38 8.18 12.99 4.30
C VAL A 38 9.25 12.28 3.45
N PRO A 39 8.88 11.28 2.63
CA PRO A 39 9.82 10.62 1.73
C PRO A 39 10.44 11.61 0.74
N ALA A 40 11.71 11.43 0.37
CA ALA A 40 12.42 12.39 -0.48
C ALA A 40 11.87 12.46 -1.93
N ASP A 41 11.20 11.41 -2.40
CA ASP A 41 10.56 11.33 -3.71
C ASP A 41 9.04 11.61 -3.66
N ILE A 42 8.50 12.06 -2.52
CA ILE A 42 7.05 12.17 -2.32
C ILE A 42 6.37 13.11 -3.32
N GLU A 43 7.05 14.15 -3.79
CA GLU A 43 6.50 15.09 -4.78
C GLU A 43 6.10 14.37 -6.08
N THR A 44 6.78 13.27 -6.42
CA THR A 44 6.41 12.42 -7.56
C THR A 44 5.05 11.75 -7.34
N TRP A 45 4.74 11.36 -6.12
CA TRP A 45 3.58 10.52 -5.77
C TRP A 45 2.38 11.32 -5.26
N CYS A 46 2.65 12.38 -4.50
CA CYS A 46 1.65 13.14 -3.77
C CYS A 46 2.19 14.56 -3.43
N PRO A 47 2.02 15.55 -4.32
CA PRO A 47 2.57 16.90 -4.12
C PRO A 47 2.09 17.60 -2.84
N ALA A 48 0.85 17.37 -2.42
CA ALA A 48 0.28 17.98 -1.22
C ALA A 48 0.74 17.32 0.09
N TYR A 49 1.42 16.17 0.04
CA TYR A 49 1.76 15.36 1.20
C TYR A 49 2.49 16.11 2.32
N PRO A 50 3.50 16.98 2.06
CA PRO A 50 4.23 17.67 3.12
C PRO A 50 3.34 18.55 4.00
N GLU A 51 2.27 19.12 3.45
CA GLU A 51 1.33 20.00 4.17
C GLU A 51 0.02 19.28 4.56
N ALA A 52 -0.15 18.03 4.14
CA ALA A 52 -1.35 17.24 4.38
C ALA A 52 -1.47 16.83 5.87
N SER A 53 -2.71 16.72 6.35
CA SER A 53 -2.99 16.15 7.68
C SER A 53 -2.57 14.69 7.76
N ILE A 54 -2.41 14.17 8.97
CA ILE A 54 -2.00 12.77 9.18
C ILE A 54 -3.00 11.79 8.53
N GLU A 55 -4.29 12.11 8.54
CA GLU A 55 -5.34 11.31 7.92
C GLU A 55 -5.18 11.26 6.39
N ALA A 56 -4.89 12.40 5.75
CA ALA A 56 -4.63 12.46 4.31
C ALA A 56 -3.34 11.72 3.93
N ARG A 57 -2.32 11.78 4.79
CA ARG A 57 -1.07 11.02 4.61
C ARG A 57 -1.27 9.51 4.73
N ARG A 58 -2.10 9.05 5.67
CA ARG A 58 -2.52 7.64 5.75
C ARG A 58 -3.33 7.25 4.51
N ALA A 59 -4.25 8.11 4.07
CA ALA A 59 -5.03 7.88 2.85
C ALA A 59 -4.12 7.70 1.62
N PHE A 60 -3.05 8.48 1.50
CA PHE A 60 -2.04 8.28 0.46
C PHE A 60 -1.42 6.88 0.49
N TRP A 61 -0.98 6.41 1.66
CA TRP A 61 -0.35 5.09 1.78
C TRP A 61 -1.33 3.95 1.47
N ALA A 62 -2.57 4.04 1.92
CA ALA A 62 -3.63 3.10 1.54
C ALA A 62 -3.91 3.15 0.02
N GLY A 63 -3.95 4.35 -0.56
CA GLY A 63 -4.09 4.57 -1.99
C GLY A 63 -2.96 3.92 -2.79
N LEU A 64 -1.72 4.08 -2.34
CA LEU A 64 -0.56 3.45 -2.96
C LEU A 64 -0.66 1.92 -2.92
N LEU A 65 -1.02 1.32 -1.78
CA LEU A 65 -1.24 -0.13 -1.68
C LEU A 65 -2.35 -0.59 -2.63
N SER A 66 -3.42 0.19 -2.78
CA SER A 66 -4.49 -0.12 -3.74
C SER A 66 -4.02 -0.09 -5.19
N ALA A 67 -3.14 0.84 -5.55
CA ALA A 67 -2.56 0.93 -6.89
C ALA A 67 -1.57 -0.22 -7.16
N VAL A 68 -0.83 -0.66 -6.14
CA VAL A 68 0.06 -1.85 -6.24
C VAL A 68 -0.77 -3.13 -6.37
N ALA A 69 -1.82 -3.31 -5.57
CA ALA A 69 -2.69 -4.48 -5.59
C ALA A 69 -3.33 -4.72 -6.97
N LYS A 70 -3.64 -3.65 -7.72
CA LYS A 70 -4.09 -3.73 -9.13
C LYS A 70 -3.11 -4.54 -9.98
N TYR A 71 -1.81 -4.31 -9.81
CA TYR A 71 -0.77 -4.97 -10.61
C TYR A 71 -0.32 -6.32 -10.06
N GLU A 72 -0.47 -6.56 -8.76
CA GLU A 72 -0.12 -7.82 -8.12
C GLU A 72 -1.21 -8.88 -8.28
N SER A 73 -2.48 -8.50 -8.14
CA SER A 73 -3.60 -9.45 -8.07
C SER A 73 -4.84 -9.02 -8.83
N THR A 74 -4.87 -7.81 -9.42
CA THR A 74 -6.09 -7.19 -9.94
C THR A 74 -7.18 -7.11 -8.85
N TRP A 75 -6.76 -6.78 -7.62
CA TRP A 75 -7.60 -6.74 -6.42
C TRP A 75 -8.31 -8.07 -6.08
N ASN A 76 -7.73 -9.21 -6.47
CA ASN A 76 -8.29 -10.51 -6.13
C ASN A 76 -7.68 -11.05 -4.81
N PRO A 77 -8.43 -11.08 -3.70
CA PRO A 77 -7.90 -11.56 -2.41
C PRO A 77 -7.61 -13.07 -2.41
N ARG A 78 -8.14 -13.83 -3.37
CA ARG A 78 -7.87 -15.27 -3.50
C ARG A 78 -6.73 -15.57 -4.48
N ALA A 79 -6.08 -14.55 -5.03
CA ALA A 79 -5.00 -14.71 -5.99
C ALA A 79 -3.86 -15.57 -5.42
N THR A 80 -3.25 -16.37 -6.30
CA THR A 80 -2.13 -17.24 -5.96
C THR A 80 -1.13 -17.23 -7.12
N GLY A 81 0.00 -16.56 -6.93
CA GLY A 81 1.05 -16.41 -7.92
C GLY A 81 2.25 -17.32 -7.67
N GLY A 82 3.14 -17.40 -8.67
CA GLY A 82 4.42 -18.12 -8.57
C GLY A 82 4.28 -19.59 -8.18
N GLY A 83 3.23 -20.27 -8.65
CA GLY A 83 2.98 -21.69 -8.36
C GLY A 83 2.54 -21.98 -6.93
N GLY A 84 1.91 -21.03 -6.22
CA GLY A 84 1.47 -21.23 -4.83
C GLY A 84 2.25 -20.45 -3.79
N ARG A 85 3.27 -19.70 -4.20
CA ARG A 85 4.21 -19.04 -3.29
C ARG A 85 3.73 -17.68 -2.78
N TRP A 86 2.96 -16.96 -3.59
CA TRP A 86 2.57 -15.57 -3.34
C TRP A 86 1.05 -15.46 -3.27
N ILE A 87 0.52 -14.91 -2.19
CA ILE A 87 -0.88 -15.07 -1.81
C ILE A 87 -1.56 -13.71 -1.65
N GLY A 88 -2.80 -13.63 -2.13
CA GLY A 88 -3.73 -12.54 -1.85
C GLY A 88 -3.43 -11.24 -2.59
N LEU A 89 -4.03 -10.16 -2.09
CA LEU A 89 -4.05 -8.84 -2.72
C LEU A 89 -2.66 -8.33 -3.08
N MET A 90 -1.73 -8.49 -2.15
CA MET A 90 -0.37 -7.97 -2.21
C MET A 90 0.67 -9.05 -2.51
N GLN A 91 0.23 -10.25 -2.90
CA GLN A 91 1.11 -11.36 -3.32
C GLN A 91 2.23 -11.64 -2.31
N ILE A 92 1.89 -11.75 -1.03
CA ILE A 92 2.82 -11.99 0.07
C ILE A 92 3.02 -13.50 0.26
N SER A 93 4.24 -13.93 0.56
CA SER A 93 4.49 -15.34 0.91
C SER A 93 4.36 -15.58 2.43
N PRO A 94 3.87 -16.76 2.86
CA PRO A 94 3.92 -17.22 4.25
C PRO A 94 5.26 -16.95 4.96
N ARG A 95 6.37 -17.23 4.26
CA ARG A 95 7.71 -17.03 4.79
C ARG A 95 8.04 -15.56 4.98
N SER A 96 7.70 -14.71 4.01
CA SER A 96 7.89 -13.26 4.14
C SER A 96 7.06 -12.72 5.31
N ALA A 97 5.79 -13.09 5.37
CA ALA A 97 4.90 -12.67 6.45
C ALA A 97 5.45 -13.04 7.84
N ALA A 98 5.92 -14.28 8.02
CA ALA A 98 6.55 -14.70 9.26
C ALA A 98 7.84 -13.92 9.58
N ASN A 99 8.67 -13.62 8.58
CA ASN A 99 9.90 -12.86 8.77
C ASN A 99 9.66 -11.41 9.22
N TYR A 100 8.58 -10.79 8.75
CA TYR A 100 8.17 -9.44 9.14
C TYR A 100 7.26 -9.42 10.38
N GLY A 101 7.00 -10.59 11.00
CA GLY A 101 6.19 -10.68 12.22
C GLY A 101 4.70 -10.43 12.01
N CYS A 102 4.18 -10.65 10.79
CA CYS A 102 2.76 -10.54 10.52
C CYS A 102 1.95 -11.60 11.27
N GLU A 103 0.69 -11.30 11.59
CA GLU A 103 -0.22 -12.27 12.21
C GLU A 103 -0.63 -13.38 11.22
N ALA A 104 -1.00 -13.01 9.99
CA ALA A 104 -1.30 -13.96 8.93
C ALA A 104 0.00 -14.55 8.35
N THR A 105 0.24 -15.83 8.61
CA THR A 105 1.49 -16.50 8.18
C THR A 105 1.24 -17.76 7.36
N SER A 106 -0.01 -18.13 7.11
CA SER A 106 -0.39 -19.26 6.26
C SER A 106 -1.05 -18.81 4.95
N VAL A 107 -1.14 -19.73 3.98
CA VAL A 107 -1.84 -19.49 2.71
C VAL A 107 -3.33 -19.17 2.93
N GLY A 108 -3.97 -19.80 3.91
CA GLY A 108 -5.38 -19.56 4.21
C GLY A 108 -5.61 -18.16 4.76
N GLU A 109 -4.80 -17.76 5.75
CA GLU A 109 -4.88 -16.45 6.38
C GLU A 109 -4.53 -15.33 5.39
N LEU A 110 -3.51 -15.52 4.53
CA LEU A 110 -3.12 -14.52 3.54
C LEU A 110 -4.14 -14.35 2.40
N LYS A 111 -5.17 -15.19 2.30
CA LYS A 111 -6.31 -14.96 1.39
C LYS A 111 -7.39 -14.06 1.99
N ASP A 112 -7.31 -13.77 3.28
CA ASP A 112 -8.10 -12.72 3.90
C ASP A 112 -7.52 -11.35 3.48
N GLY A 113 -8.37 -10.49 2.91
CA GLY A 113 -7.92 -9.21 2.35
C GLY A 113 -7.38 -8.25 3.41
N GLU A 114 -8.05 -8.17 4.56
CA GLU A 114 -7.66 -7.30 5.67
C GLU A 114 -6.33 -7.75 6.26
N ALA A 115 -6.18 -9.05 6.53
CA ALA A 115 -4.95 -9.61 7.08
C ALA A 115 -3.77 -9.50 6.11
N ASN A 116 -4.03 -9.67 4.80
CA ASN A 116 -3.02 -9.48 3.76
C ASN A 116 -2.55 -8.02 3.68
N LEU A 117 -3.48 -7.06 3.73
CA LEU A 117 -3.17 -5.62 3.70
C LEU A 117 -2.50 -5.14 4.99
N ALA A 118 -2.90 -5.65 6.16
CA ALA A 118 -2.21 -5.38 7.42
C ALA A 118 -0.74 -5.83 7.34
N CYS A 119 -0.47 -7.03 6.81
CA CYS A 119 0.90 -7.49 6.60
C CYS A 119 1.64 -6.66 5.54
N ALA A 120 0.95 -6.18 4.50
CA ALA A 120 1.54 -5.27 3.53
C ALA A 120 1.96 -3.92 4.16
N VAL A 121 1.16 -3.39 5.08
CA VAL A 121 1.50 -2.18 5.85
C VAL A 121 2.75 -2.42 6.70
N GLU A 122 2.86 -3.56 7.39
CA GLU A 122 4.08 -3.94 8.13
C GLU A 122 5.32 -3.86 7.25
N ILE A 123 5.32 -4.62 6.14
CA ILE A 123 6.44 -4.71 5.20
C ILE A 123 6.78 -3.34 4.60
N MET A 124 5.77 -2.63 4.09
CA MET A 124 5.94 -1.32 3.46
C MET A 124 6.53 -0.30 4.46
N SER A 125 6.02 -0.28 5.69
CA SER A 125 6.45 0.69 6.71
C SER A 125 7.93 0.56 7.03
N GLU A 126 8.44 -0.66 7.18
CA GLU A 126 9.85 -0.91 7.45
C GLU A 126 10.72 -0.47 6.26
N GLN A 127 10.31 -0.80 5.05
CA GLN A 127 11.13 -0.57 3.85
C GLN A 127 11.15 0.91 3.44
N VAL A 128 10.03 1.61 3.56
CA VAL A 128 9.96 3.07 3.35
C VAL A 128 10.77 3.79 4.43
N ALA A 129 10.62 3.42 5.71
CA ALA A 129 11.39 4.02 6.79
C ALA A 129 12.90 3.78 6.64
N ARG A 130 13.30 2.62 6.14
CA ARG A 130 14.69 2.24 5.87
C ARG A 130 15.33 3.09 4.78
N ASP A 131 14.59 3.39 3.71
CA ASP A 131 15.16 4.07 2.54
C ASP A 131 14.84 5.57 2.49
N GLY A 132 13.86 6.06 3.26
CA GLY A 132 13.39 7.44 3.19
C GLY A 132 12.75 7.79 1.84
N LEU A 133 12.25 6.79 1.12
CA LEU A 133 11.69 6.90 -0.23
C LEU A 133 10.41 6.09 -0.32
N VAL A 134 9.45 6.54 -1.13
CA VAL A 134 8.29 5.75 -1.54
C VAL A 134 8.79 4.58 -2.38
N ALA A 135 9.47 4.83 -3.51
CA ALA A 135 10.00 3.76 -4.36
C ALA A 135 11.36 4.05 -5.00
N GLY A 136 11.82 5.31 -5.02
CA GLY A 136 13.01 5.73 -5.76
C GLY A 136 12.96 5.29 -7.22
N GLY A 137 14.03 4.66 -7.70
CA GLY A 137 14.09 4.05 -9.04
C GLY A 137 13.24 2.80 -9.24
N GLY A 138 12.46 2.38 -8.23
CA GLY A 138 11.60 1.19 -8.24
C GLY A 138 12.15 -0.02 -7.47
N ASN A 139 13.33 0.10 -6.85
CA ASN A 139 13.98 -0.96 -6.05
C ASN A 139 14.29 -0.54 -4.61
N ARG A 140 13.74 0.60 -4.17
CA ARG A 140 13.82 1.15 -2.81
C ARG A 140 12.40 1.32 -2.26
N GLY A 141 12.28 1.60 -0.97
CA GLY A 141 11.00 1.75 -0.29
C GLY A 141 10.11 0.54 -0.55
N ILE A 142 8.85 0.77 -0.91
CA ILE A 142 7.91 -0.29 -1.27
C ILE A 142 8.39 -1.13 -2.48
N GLY A 143 9.21 -0.58 -3.38
CA GLY A 143 9.75 -1.33 -4.54
C GLY A 143 10.73 -2.47 -4.20
N ARG A 144 11.13 -2.61 -2.93
CA ARG A 144 11.96 -3.74 -2.48
C ARG A 144 11.21 -5.06 -2.56
N ASP A 145 9.96 -5.07 -2.14
CA ASP A 145 9.14 -6.28 -2.01
C ASP A 145 8.16 -6.44 -3.18
N TRP A 146 7.69 -5.33 -3.77
CA TRP A 146 6.70 -5.36 -4.86
C TRP A 146 7.33 -5.08 -6.23
N ALA A 147 7.44 -6.14 -7.03
CA ALA A 147 8.11 -6.13 -8.34
C ALA A 147 7.48 -5.20 -9.40
N PRO A 148 6.16 -4.93 -9.43
CA PRO A 148 5.56 -3.97 -10.36
C PRO A 148 6.23 -2.60 -10.35
N LEU A 149 6.73 -2.16 -9.19
CA LEU A 149 7.43 -0.87 -9.06
C LEU A 149 8.77 -0.82 -9.77
N ARG A 150 9.36 -1.97 -10.15
CA ARG A 150 10.60 -2.01 -10.94
C ARG A 150 10.37 -1.62 -12.41
N SER A 151 9.16 -1.79 -12.91
CA SER A 151 8.77 -1.26 -14.23
C SER A 151 8.56 0.24 -14.14
N SER A 152 9.29 1.01 -14.95
CA SER A 152 9.11 2.47 -15.01
C SER A 152 7.71 2.87 -15.46
N GLU A 153 7.12 2.12 -16.39
CA GLU A 153 5.76 2.35 -16.90
C GLU A 153 4.71 2.13 -15.79
N LYS A 154 4.73 0.98 -15.12
CA LYS A 154 3.78 0.69 -14.05
C LYS A 154 3.95 1.63 -12.85
N ARG A 155 5.20 1.96 -12.52
CA ARG A 155 5.50 2.93 -11.46
C ARG A 155 4.95 4.32 -11.80
N ALA A 156 5.06 4.75 -13.05
CA ALA A 156 4.48 6.01 -13.51
C ALA A 156 2.94 5.99 -13.48
N ASP A 157 2.29 4.88 -13.87
CA ASP A 157 0.83 4.72 -13.75
C ASP A 157 0.37 4.83 -12.29
N MET A 158 1.02 4.11 -11.38
CA MET A 158 0.70 4.16 -9.95
C MET A 158 0.89 5.56 -9.37
N ALA A 159 1.99 6.24 -9.72
CA ALA A 159 2.24 7.61 -9.28
C ALA A 159 1.20 8.59 -9.87
N SER A 160 0.85 8.47 -11.16
CA SER A 160 -0.20 9.30 -11.77
C SER A 160 -1.52 9.12 -11.05
N TRP A 161 -1.89 7.87 -10.78
CA TRP A 161 -3.12 7.55 -10.06
C TRP A 161 -3.12 8.17 -8.65
N THR A 162 -2.06 8.03 -7.85
CA THR A 162 -2.04 8.62 -6.49
C THR A 162 -2.08 10.14 -6.51
N ARG A 163 -1.40 10.79 -7.47
CA ARG A 163 -1.38 12.25 -7.62
C ARG A 163 -2.76 12.84 -7.91
N GLU A 164 -3.62 12.09 -8.58
CA GLU A 164 -4.95 12.55 -8.97
C GLU A 164 -5.96 12.53 -7.82
N GLN A 165 -5.61 11.90 -6.69
CA GLN A 165 -6.52 11.74 -5.57
C GLN A 165 -6.67 13.04 -4.77
N PRO A 166 -7.86 13.27 -4.15
CA PRO A 166 -8.13 14.51 -3.42
C PRO A 166 -7.15 14.75 -2.26
N TYR A 167 -6.65 13.69 -1.61
CA TYR A 167 -5.65 13.78 -0.55
C TYR A 167 -4.22 14.10 -1.04
N CYS A 168 -4.00 14.19 -2.35
CA CYS A 168 -2.72 14.57 -2.97
C CYS A 168 -2.77 15.87 -3.77
N LYS A 169 -3.93 16.50 -3.85
CA LYS A 169 -4.13 17.81 -4.47
C LYS A 169 -4.04 18.89 -3.39
N ALA A 170 -3.30 19.95 -3.68
CA ALA A 170 -3.37 21.15 -2.84
C ALA A 170 -4.82 21.67 -2.88
N GLY A 171 -5.36 22.00 -1.71
CA GLY A 171 -6.68 22.62 -1.58
C GLY A 171 -6.74 24.02 -2.18
#